data_AF-A0A2D6W0R2-F1
#
_entry.id   AF-A0A2D6W0R2-F1
#
_cell.length_a   1.000
_cell.length_b   1.000
_cell.length_c   1.000
_cell.angle_alpha   90.00
_cell.angle_beta   90.00
_cell.angle_gamma   90.00
#
_symmetry.space_group_name_H-M   'P 1'
#
loop_
_entity.id
_entity.type
_entity.pdbx_description
1 polymer ?
#
loop_
_entity_poly.entity_id
_entity_poly.type
_entity_poly.pdbx_seq_one_letter_code
_entity_poly.pdbx_strand_id
1 'polypeptide(L)'
;MPINREYISNAEARKLHREWAEWCERTGTLWSRLCEKAGYSTSIRGVVFHQNKGMLGQTRDDFQQAIAENPDGIRRPNDVRRDLLSEEDTAVLSGKVAAYLDRTGTSKERFSIAVGRESCGLDRLLINPTRISAASARRYERVMKNHPDGLPVEVEHKPSEAEMIEARRFEAERLRNERFARLNAEHQQRYGKPIGRAVWEMAA
;
A
#
# COMPACT_ATOMS: atom_id res chain seq x y z
N MET A 1 -36.63 30.74 -2.24
CA MET A 1 -35.78 31.92 -1.99
C MET A 1 -34.85 32.10 -3.17
N PRO A 2 -34.69 33.30 -3.74
CA PRO A 2 -33.74 33.52 -4.82
C PRO A 2 -32.32 33.33 -4.26
N ILE A 3 -31.60 32.34 -4.78
CA ILE A 3 -30.18 32.12 -4.46
C ILE A 3 -29.44 33.27 -5.14
N ASN A 4 -29.08 34.29 -4.36
CA ASN A 4 -28.21 35.36 -4.82
C ASN A 4 -26.83 34.75 -5.06
N ARG A 5 -26.56 34.31 -6.29
CA ARG A 5 -25.29 33.67 -6.68
C ARG A 5 -24.24 34.75 -6.88
N GLU A 6 -23.87 35.42 -5.80
CA GLU A 6 -22.75 36.34 -5.81
C GLU A 6 -21.49 35.53 -6.12
N TYR A 7 -20.85 35.83 -7.25
CA TYR A 7 -19.67 35.12 -7.73
C TYR A 7 -18.44 35.92 -7.31
N ILE A 8 -17.54 35.31 -6.56
CA ILE A 8 -16.29 35.94 -6.15
C ILE A 8 -15.20 35.71 -7.20
N SER A 9 -14.37 36.73 -7.38
CA SER A 9 -13.30 36.71 -8.38
C SER A 9 -12.24 35.65 -8.07
N ASN A 10 -11.45 35.25 -9.06
CA ASN A 10 -10.33 34.33 -8.83
C ASN A 10 -9.30 34.89 -7.84
N ALA A 11 -9.03 36.19 -7.90
CA ALA A 11 -8.08 36.86 -6.99
C ALA A 11 -8.55 36.76 -5.52
N GLU A 12 -9.83 36.99 -5.27
CA GLU A 12 -10.45 36.84 -3.95
C GLU A 12 -10.49 35.37 -3.51
N ALA A 13 -10.86 34.45 -4.40
CA ALA A 13 -10.86 33.03 -4.11
C ALA A 13 -9.45 32.53 -3.71
N ARG A 14 -8.40 33.01 -4.39
CA ARG A 14 -7.00 32.69 -4.04
C ARG A 14 -6.58 33.29 -2.69
N LYS A 15 -7.09 34.47 -2.33
CA LYS A 15 -6.87 35.07 -1.01
C LYS A 15 -7.50 34.21 0.08
N LEU A 16 -8.77 33.84 -0.07
CA LEU A 16 -9.50 32.98 0.86
C LEU A 16 -8.84 31.61 1.03
N HIS A 17 -8.40 30.98 -0.06
CA HIS A 17 -7.68 29.72 0.02
C HIS A 17 -6.36 29.80 0.82
N ARG A 18 -5.69 30.95 0.82
CA ARG A 18 -4.50 31.18 1.67
C ARG A 18 -4.89 31.30 3.13
N GLU A 19 -5.91 32.09 3.44
CA GLU A 19 -6.44 32.23 4.80
C GLU A 19 -6.90 30.88 5.38
N TRP A 20 -7.57 30.05 4.57
CA TRP A 20 -7.97 28.70 4.97
C TRP A 20 -6.77 27.76 5.15
N ALA A 21 -5.74 27.87 4.31
CA ALA A 21 -4.52 27.08 4.45
C ALA A 21 -3.77 27.45 5.73
N GLU A 22 -3.64 28.73 6.05
CA GLU A 22 -3.03 29.23 7.29
C GLU A 22 -3.82 28.74 8.52
N TRP A 23 -5.15 28.77 8.45
CA TRP A 23 -5.99 28.20 9.52
C TRP A 23 -5.79 26.69 9.66
N CYS A 24 -5.71 25.94 8.55
CA CYS A 24 -5.42 24.51 8.55
C CYS A 24 -4.06 24.20 9.19
N GLU A 25 -3.02 24.96 8.85
CA GLU A 25 -1.68 24.81 9.43
C GLU A 25 -1.68 25.13 10.93
N ARG A 26 -2.27 26.25 11.33
CA ARG A 26 -2.35 26.69 12.73
C ARG A 26 -3.08 25.68 13.62
N THR A 27 -4.16 25.09 13.11
CA THR A 27 -5.00 24.15 13.87
C THR A 27 -4.59 22.69 13.71
N GLY A 28 -3.67 22.39 12.78
CA GLY A 28 -3.30 21.03 12.41
C GLY A 28 -4.41 20.28 11.63
N THR A 29 -5.39 21.01 11.09
CA THR A 29 -6.49 20.45 10.30
C THR A 29 -6.04 20.17 8.87
N LEU A 30 -6.25 18.95 8.38
CA LEU A 30 -5.96 18.64 6.96
C LEU A 30 -6.95 19.37 6.03
N TRP A 31 -6.44 19.89 4.91
CA TRP A 31 -7.26 20.53 3.86
C TRP A 31 -8.46 19.66 3.43
N SER A 32 -8.25 18.36 3.26
CA SER A 32 -9.32 17.43 2.89
C SER A 32 -10.45 17.36 3.90
N ARG A 33 -10.18 17.59 5.19
CA ARG A 33 -11.20 17.60 6.25
C ARG A 33 -12.00 18.86 6.25
N LEU A 34 -11.34 20.00 6.03
CA LEU A 34 -12.04 21.25 5.88
C LEU A 34 -13.01 21.17 4.69
N CYS A 35 -12.56 20.61 3.56
CA CYS A 35 -13.44 20.34 2.41
C CYS A 35 -14.60 19.39 2.78
N GLU A 36 -14.33 18.26 3.44
CA GLU A 36 -15.36 17.30 3.88
C GLU A 36 -16.42 17.97 4.79
N LYS A 37 -15.97 18.77 5.75
CA LYS A 37 -16.85 19.50 6.69
C LYS A 37 -17.68 20.58 6.00
N ALA A 38 -17.11 21.26 5.01
CA ALA A 38 -17.82 22.24 4.19
C ALA A 38 -18.71 21.59 3.11
N GLY A 39 -18.63 20.27 2.89
CA GLY A 39 -19.42 19.56 1.89
C GLY A 39 -18.86 19.61 0.46
N TYR A 40 -17.55 19.88 0.30
CA TYR A 40 -16.89 20.03 -0.99
C TYR A 40 -15.78 19.00 -1.23
N SER A 41 -15.44 18.80 -2.51
CA SER A 41 -14.29 17.99 -2.91
C SER A 41 -12.98 18.77 -2.77
N THR A 42 -11.88 18.06 -2.50
CA THR A 42 -10.52 18.63 -2.47
C THR A 42 -10.10 19.24 -3.82
N SER A 43 -10.73 18.81 -4.91
CA SER A 43 -10.47 19.32 -6.26
C SER A 43 -10.85 20.79 -6.45
N ILE A 44 -11.62 21.38 -5.53
CA ILE A 44 -11.99 22.80 -5.59
C ILE A 44 -10.76 23.72 -5.64
N ARG A 45 -9.68 23.33 -4.95
CA ARG A 45 -8.39 24.03 -5.02
C ARG A 45 -7.84 24.02 -6.46
N GLY A 46 -7.97 22.90 -7.16
CA GLY A 46 -7.54 22.80 -8.55
C GLY A 46 -8.35 23.71 -9.50
N VAL A 47 -9.63 23.92 -9.22
CA VAL A 47 -10.48 24.84 -9.99
C VAL A 47 -9.98 26.29 -9.85
N VAL A 48 -9.63 26.72 -8.65
CA VAL A 48 -9.17 28.09 -8.40
C VAL A 48 -7.72 28.31 -8.86
N PHE A 49 -6.82 27.37 -8.58
CA PHE A 49 -5.38 27.54 -8.87
C PHE A 49 -5.00 27.12 -10.29
N HIS A 50 -5.54 26.01 -10.82
CA HIS A 50 -5.15 25.49 -12.14
C HIS A 50 -6.07 25.94 -13.27
N GLN A 51 -7.39 26.02 -13.03
CA GLN A 51 -8.33 26.48 -14.06
C GLN A 51 -8.56 28.00 -14.04
N ASN A 52 -7.94 28.72 -13.10
CA ASN A 52 -8.03 30.17 -12.94
C ASN A 52 -9.47 30.70 -12.83
N LYS A 53 -10.38 29.90 -12.28
CA LYS A 53 -11.79 30.26 -12.11
C LYS A 53 -12.04 30.91 -10.75
N GLY A 54 -13.08 31.74 -10.67
CA GLY A 54 -13.59 32.23 -9.40
C GLY A 54 -14.35 31.14 -8.64
N MET A 55 -15.09 31.55 -7.62
CA MET A 55 -15.84 30.65 -6.76
C MET A 55 -17.21 31.25 -6.46
N LEU A 56 -18.17 30.43 -6.08
CA LEU A 56 -19.47 30.92 -5.62
C LEU A 56 -19.33 31.48 -4.20
N GLY A 57 -20.04 32.58 -3.91
CA GLY A 57 -20.11 33.16 -2.57
C GLY A 57 -20.61 32.16 -1.53
N GLN A 58 -21.58 31.31 -1.90
CA GLN A 58 -22.03 30.21 -1.04
C GLN A 58 -20.87 29.30 -0.61
N THR A 59 -19.95 28.98 -1.52
CA THR A 59 -18.80 28.13 -1.18
C THR A 59 -17.83 28.84 -0.24
N ARG A 60 -17.65 30.17 -0.36
CA ARG A 60 -16.93 30.93 0.67
C ARG A 60 -17.62 30.78 2.02
N ASP A 61 -18.94 30.98 2.04
CA ASP A 61 -19.74 31.01 3.27
C ASP A 61 -19.72 29.65 3.98
N ASP A 62 -19.85 28.55 3.25
CA ASP A 62 -19.82 27.19 3.80
C ASP A 62 -18.45 26.87 4.45
N PHE A 63 -17.34 27.28 3.82
CA PHE A 63 -16.00 27.11 4.38
C PHE A 63 -15.78 28.01 5.61
N GLN A 64 -16.27 29.25 5.56
CA GLN A 64 -16.20 30.17 6.70
C GLN A 64 -17.03 29.65 7.88
N GLN A 65 -18.23 29.11 7.61
CA GLN A 65 -19.07 28.48 8.62
C GLN A 65 -18.37 27.24 9.22
N ALA A 66 -17.79 26.37 8.39
CA ALA A 66 -17.04 25.21 8.88
C ALA A 66 -15.87 25.62 9.80
N ILE A 67 -15.17 26.72 9.49
CA ILE A 67 -14.12 27.29 10.33
C ILE A 67 -14.69 27.87 11.62
N ALA A 68 -15.78 28.64 11.54
CA ALA A 68 -16.42 29.27 12.69
C ALA A 68 -16.98 28.25 13.69
N GLU A 69 -17.53 27.13 13.19
CA GLU A 69 -18.02 26.02 14.01
C GLU A 69 -16.88 25.24 14.69
N ASN A 70 -15.63 25.35 14.22
CA ASN A 70 -14.51 24.53 14.68
C ASN A 70 -13.25 25.38 14.94
N PRO A 71 -13.27 26.42 15.80
CA PRO A 71 -12.18 27.39 15.92
C PRO A 71 -10.80 26.77 16.25
N ASP A 72 -10.79 25.63 16.95
CA ASP A 72 -9.59 24.89 17.38
C ASP A 72 -9.15 23.77 16.42
N GLY A 73 -9.81 23.68 15.26
CA GLY A 73 -9.55 22.69 14.21
C GLY A 73 -10.52 21.53 14.19
N ILE A 74 -10.55 20.82 13.05
CA ILE A 74 -11.40 19.66 12.81
C ILE A 74 -10.56 18.39 13.05
N ARG A 75 -10.80 17.71 14.16
CA ARG A 75 -10.09 16.49 14.57
C ARG A 75 -10.98 15.28 14.45
N ARG A 76 -10.45 14.17 13.91
CA ARG A 76 -11.07 12.85 14.11
C ARG A 76 -10.66 12.29 15.46
N PRO A 77 -11.46 11.39 16.07
CA PRO A 77 -11.11 10.71 17.32
C PRO A 77 -9.74 10.01 17.29
N ASN A 78 -9.24 9.66 16.09
CA ASN A 78 -7.96 8.98 15.88
C ASN A 78 -6.83 9.91 15.39
N ASP A 79 -7.02 11.24 15.42
CA ASP A 79 -5.95 12.19 15.09
C ASP A 79 -4.99 12.38 16.27
N VAL A 80 -4.14 11.37 16.46
CA VAL A 80 -2.85 11.60 17.13
C VAL A 80 -2.10 12.59 16.24
N ARG A 81 -1.68 13.74 16.79
CA ARG A 81 -0.72 14.65 16.13
C ARG A 81 0.33 13.76 15.45
N ARG A 82 0.43 13.84 14.12
CA ARG A 82 1.53 13.18 13.43
C ARG A 82 2.77 13.95 13.88
N ASP A 83 3.42 13.46 14.94
CA ASP A 83 4.76 13.87 15.31
C ASP A 83 5.65 13.49 14.14
N LEU A 84 5.81 14.42 13.22
CA LEU A 84 6.69 14.28 12.08
C LEU A 84 8.08 14.64 12.57
N LEU A 85 9.05 13.83 12.16
CA LEU A 85 10.46 14.17 12.33
C LEU A 85 10.79 15.42 11.53
N SER A 86 11.82 16.14 11.98
CA SER A 86 12.43 17.19 11.19
C SER A 86 13.00 16.61 9.89
N GLU A 87 13.24 17.46 8.90
CA GLU A 87 13.89 17.04 7.66
C GLU A 87 15.30 16.50 7.93
N GLU A 88 16.03 17.12 8.86
CA GLU A 88 17.36 16.68 9.27
C GLU A 88 17.33 15.28 9.90
N ASP A 89 16.43 15.05 10.87
CA ASP A 89 16.28 13.73 11.51
C ASP A 89 15.85 12.65 10.50
N THR A 90 15.02 13.04 9.52
CA THR A 90 14.59 12.14 8.46
C THR A 90 15.75 11.77 7.55
N ALA A 91 16.63 12.73 7.19
CA ALA A 91 17.82 12.48 6.40
C ALA A 91 18.82 11.58 7.15
N VAL A 92 19.03 11.83 8.44
CA VAL A 92 19.87 10.98 9.30
C VAL A 92 19.34 9.56 9.36
N LEU A 93 18.03 9.38 9.54
CA LEU A 93 17.42 8.05 9.53
C LEU A 93 17.56 7.37 8.17
N SER A 94 17.36 8.10 7.07
CA SER A 94 17.54 7.57 5.71
C SER A 94 18.95 7.03 5.52
N GLY A 95 19.98 7.77 5.95
CA GLY A 95 21.37 7.33 5.92
C GLY A 95 21.61 6.06 6.75
N LYS A 96 21.05 5.98 7.97
CA LYS A 96 21.13 4.77 8.82
C LYS A 96 20.51 3.54 8.15
N VAL A 97 19.34 3.71 7.55
CA VAL A 97 18.64 2.63 6.85
C VAL A 97 19.41 2.19 5.61
N ALA A 98 19.93 3.13 4.81
CA ALA A 98 20.75 2.82 3.64
C ALA A 98 22.01 2.02 4.04
N ALA A 99 22.74 2.49 5.06
CA ALA A 99 23.93 1.81 5.56
C ALA A 99 23.62 0.41 6.14
N TYR A 100 22.48 0.26 6.80
CA TYR A 100 22.04 -1.04 7.31
C TYR A 100 21.77 -2.03 6.17
N LEU A 101 21.06 -1.61 5.12
CA LEU A 101 20.72 -2.46 3.98
C LEU A 101 21.99 -2.87 3.22
N ASP A 102 22.91 -1.93 3.00
CA ASP A 102 24.20 -2.19 2.34
C ASP A 102 25.06 -3.17 3.15
N ARG A 103 25.19 -2.96 4.46
CA ARG A 103 25.97 -3.82 5.35
C ARG A 103 25.41 -5.24 5.47
N THR A 104 24.09 -5.39 5.52
CA THR A 104 23.45 -6.69 5.80
C THR A 104 23.03 -7.46 4.55
N GLY A 105 23.06 -6.83 3.37
CA GLY A 105 22.54 -7.41 2.13
C GLY A 105 21.03 -7.68 2.15
N THR A 106 20.30 -7.17 3.15
CA THR A 106 18.84 -7.36 3.26
C THR A 106 18.15 -6.66 2.10
N SER A 107 17.24 -7.35 1.39
CA SER A 107 16.49 -6.70 0.31
C SER A 107 15.52 -5.64 0.85
N LYS A 108 15.33 -4.55 0.09
CA LYS A 108 14.39 -3.46 0.44
C LYS A 108 12.97 -3.96 0.70
N GLU A 109 12.52 -4.93 -0.09
CA GLU A 109 11.18 -5.52 0.02
C GLU A 109 11.00 -6.25 1.35
N ARG A 110 11.95 -7.11 1.71
CA ARG A 110 11.94 -7.82 3.01
C ARG A 110 11.99 -6.84 4.17
N PHE A 111 12.85 -5.83 4.07
CA PHE A 111 12.95 -4.80 5.09
C PHE A 111 11.64 -4.01 5.24
N SER A 112 10.99 -3.65 4.14
CA SER A 112 9.69 -2.94 4.16
C SER A 112 8.60 -3.78 4.82
N ILE A 113 8.54 -5.08 4.49
CA ILE A 113 7.61 -6.05 5.10
C ILE A 113 7.85 -6.14 6.61
N ALA A 114 9.11 -6.29 7.05
CA ALA A 114 9.45 -6.40 8.47
C ALA A 114 9.10 -5.11 9.26
N VAL A 115 9.22 -3.94 8.63
CA VAL A 115 8.80 -2.66 9.22
C VAL A 115 7.28 -2.49 9.21
N GLY A 116 6.55 -3.31 8.43
CA GLY A 116 5.10 -3.22 8.24
C GLY A 116 4.72 -1.99 7.41
N ARG A 117 5.46 -1.71 6.35
CA ARG A 117 5.20 -0.62 5.40
C ARG A 117 5.32 -1.09 3.96
N GLU A 118 4.68 -0.36 3.06
CA GLU A 118 4.84 -0.54 1.63
C GLU A 118 6.26 -0.19 1.17
N SER A 119 6.78 -0.93 0.20
CA SER A 119 8.08 -0.71 -0.43
C SER A 119 8.23 0.70 -0.99
N CYS A 120 7.16 1.25 -1.58
CA CYS A 120 7.14 2.62 -2.10
C CYS A 120 7.46 3.68 -1.03
N GLY A 121 7.12 3.42 0.24
CA GLY A 121 7.40 4.31 1.36
C GLY A 121 8.88 4.28 1.76
N LEU A 122 9.51 3.10 1.67
CA LEU A 122 10.95 2.95 1.87
C LEU A 122 11.75 3.60 0.73
N ASP A 123 11.31 3.42 -0.53
CA ASP A 123 11.98 4.06 -1.66
C ASP A 123 11.92 5.59 -1.59
N ARG A 124 10.77 6.15 -1.16
CA ARG A 124 10.69 7.59 -0.88
C ARG A 124 11.69 8.01 0.20
N LEU A 125 11.81 7.27 1.29
CA LEU A 125 12.78 7.59 2.35
C LEU A 125 14.22 7.60 1.84
N LEU A 126 14.58 6.64 0.98
CA LEU A 126 15.96 6.45 0.50
C LEU A 126 16.34 7.38 -0.67
N ILE A 127 15.40 7.71 -1.56
CA ILE A 127 15.66 8.52 -2.75
C ILE A 127 15.45 10.02 -2.46
N ASN A 128 14.39 10.36 -1.74
CA ASN A 128 14.03 11.75 -1.43
C ASN A 128 13.41 11.83 -0.02
N PRO A 129 14.25 11.87 1.03
CA PRO A 129 13.78 11.81 2.41
C PRO A 129 12.84 12.98 2.74
N THR A 130 11.54 12.68 2.78
CA THR A 130 10.46 13.60 3.18
C THR A 130 10.05 13.30 4.61
N ARG A 131 9.61 14.32 5.36
CA ARG A 131 9.25 14.19 6.79
C ARG A 131 8.34 12.97 7.02
N ILE A 132 8.83 12.03 7.83
CA ILE A 132 8.07 10.84 8.23
C ILE A 132 7.60 10.95 9.69
N SER A 133 6.61 10.15 10.08
CA SER A 133 6.19 10.11 11.48
C SER A 133 7.25 9.46 12.38
N ALA A 134 7.40 9.97 13.60
CA ALA A 134 8.25 9.39 14.64
C ALA A 134 7.87 7.93 14.95
N ALA A 135 6.58 7.58 14.82
CA ALA A 135 6.13 6.19 14.91
C ALA A 135 6.75 5.30 13.82
N SER A 136 6.87 5.80 12.59
CA SER A 136 7.50 5.06 11.48
C SER A 136 8.99 4.93 11.68
N ALA A 137 9.66 6.01 12.10
CA ALA A 137 11.09 5.98 12.43
C ALA A 137 11.42 4.95 13.51
N ARG A 138 10.63 4.93 14.59
CA ARG A 138 10.78 3.92 15.66
C ARG A 138 10.60 2.48 15.16
N ARG A 139 9.82 2.25 14.10
CA ARG A 139 9.70 0.91 13.50
C ARG A 139 10.97 0.54 12.71
N TYR A 140 11.50 1.46 11.90
CA TYR A 140 12.77 1.25 11.20
C TYR A 140 13.89 0.93 12.19
N GLU A 141 14.05 1.76 13.22
CA GLU A 141 15.07 1.57 14.25
C GLU A 141 14.89 0.26 15.02
N ARG A 142 13.65 -0.11 15.36
CA ARG A 142 13.35 -1.38 16.03
C ARG A 142 13.75 -2.58 15.19
N VAL A 143 13.44 -2.58 13.90
CA VAL A 143 13.82 -3.68 13.00
C VAL A 143 15.34 -3.79 12.89
N MET A 144 16.04 -2.67 12.67
CA MET A 144 17.51 -2.66 12.61
C MET A 144 18.16 -3.10 13.93
N LYS A 145 17.57 -2.73 15.08
CA LYS A 145 18.04 -3.13 16.40
C LYS A 145 17.80 -4.62 16.70
N ASN A 146 16.66 -5.15 16.29
CA ASN A 146 16.29 -6.56 16.52
C ASN A 146 17.03 -7.51 15.57
N HIS A 147 17.48 -7.01 14.43
CA HIS A 147 18.15 -7.79 13.39
C HIS A 147 19.50 -7.15 13.00
N PRO A 148 20.47 -7.03 13.93
CA PRO A 148 21.71 -6.30 13.67
C PRO A 148 22.52 -6.88 12.51
N ASP A 149 22.37 -8.17 12.21
CA ASP A 149 23.11 -8.88 11.16
C ASP A 149 22.28 -9.09 9.87
N GLY A 150 21.09 -8.49 9.79
CA GLY A 150 20.19 -8.63 8.66
C GLY A 150 18.97 -9.50 8.96
N LEU A 151 17.99 -9.43 8.07
CA LEU A 151 16.82 -10.31 8.15
C LEU A 151 17.18 -11.70 7.65
N PRO A 152 16.71 -12.78 8.30
CA PRO A 152 16.98 -14.14 7.86
C PRO A 152 16.49 -14.32 6.43
N VAL A 153 17.31 -14.96 5.59
CA VAL A 153 16.95 -15.30 4.21
C VAL A 153 16.08 -16.56 4.26
N GLU A 154 14.77 -16.38 4.14
CA GLU A 154 13.92 -17.50 3.72
C GLU A 154 14.19 -17.73 2.24
N VAL A 155 14.85 -18.84 1.92
CA VAL A 155 15.01 -19.33 0.57
C VAL A 155 13.67 -19.94 0.18
N GLU A 156 12.84 -19.18 -0.52
CA GLU A 156 11.63 -19.74 -1.14
C GLU A 156 12.10 -20.73 -2.23
N HIS A 157 12.10 -22.03 -1.91
CA HIS A 157 12.40 -23.08 -2.89
C HIS A 157 11.25 -23.16 -3.88
N LYS A 158 11.34 -22.36 -4.95
CA LYS A 158 10.48 -22.55 -6.11
C LYS A 158 10.95 -23.84 -6.78
N PRO A 159 10.09 -24.86 -6.90
CA PRO A 159 10.46 -26.09 -7.59
C PRO A 159 10.89 -25.72 -9.01
N SER A 160 12.06 -26.21 -9.39
CA SER A 160 12.60 -26.10 -10.74
C SER A 160 11.62 -26.67 -11.76
N GLU A 161 11.76 -26.25 -13.01
CA GLU A 161 10.98 -26.80 -14.11
C GLU A 161 11.12 -28.33 -14.24
N ALA A 162 12.31 -28.85 -13.91
CA ALA A 162 12.57 -30.29 -13.86
C ALA A 162 11.73 -30.99 -12.78
N GLU A 163 11.68 -30.45 -11.56
CA GLU A 163 10.86 -30.99 -10.46
C GLU A 163 9.36 -30.94 -10.80
N MET A 164 8.90 -29.89 -11.48
CA MET A 164 7.51 -29.80 -11.95
C MET A 164 7.19 -30.83 -13.05
N ILE A 165 8.11 -31.07 -13.98
CA ILE A 165 7.95 -32.09 -15.04
C ILE A 165 7.91 -33.48 -14.42
N GLU A 166 8.78 -33.75 -13.44
CA GLU A 166 8.85 -35.03 -12.74
C GLU A 166 7.58 -35.30 -11.92
N ALA A 167 7.07 -34.30 -11.20
CA ALA A 167 5.80 -34.39 -10.50
C ALA A 167 4.63 -34.72 -11.45
N ARG A 168 4.57 -34.07 -12.62
CA ARG A 168 3.55 -34.35 -13.65
C ARG A 168 3.69 -35.77 -14.22
N ARG A 169 4.91 -36.26 -14.41
CA ARG A 169 5.16 -37.64 -14.87
C ARG A 169 4.66 -38.65 -13.86
N PHE A 170 4.98 -38.45 -12.58
CA PHE A 170 4.55 -39.31 -11.49
C PHE A 170 3.02 -39.37 -11.38
N GLU A 171 2.34 -38.22 -11.48
CA GLU A 171 0.89 -38.17 -11.42
C GLU A 171 0.22 -38.83 -12.63
N ALA A 172 0.79 -38.64 -13.83
CA ALA A 172 0.32 -39.32 -15.04
C ALA A 172 0.49 -40.85 -14.95
N GLU A 173 1.57 -41.33 -14.36
CA GLU A 173 1.81 -42.75 -14.13
C GLU A 173 0.83 -43.33 -13.10
N ARG A 174 0.59 -42.63 -11.99
CA ARG A 174 -0.41 -43.01 -10.99
C ARG A 174 -1.80 -43.16 -11.61
N LEU A 175 -2.26 -42.16 -12.38
CA LEU A 175 -3.57 -42.18 -13.03
C LEU A 175 -3.70 -43.32 -14.05
N ARG A 176 -2.62 -43.66 -14.76
CA ARG A 176 -2.60 -44.80 -15.69
C ARG A 176 -2.75 -46.12 -14.93
N ASN A 177 -2.01 -46.29 -13.83
CA ASN A 177 -2.05 -47.50 -13.01
C ASN A 177 -3.43 -47.69 -12.36
N GLU A 178 -4.03 -46.62 -11.83
CA GLU A 178 -5.39 -46.65 -11.28
C GLU A 178 -6.43 -47.01 -12.34
N ARG A 179 -6.32 -46.42 -13.54
CA ARG A 179 -7.22 -46.72 -14.65
C ARG A 179 -7.09 -48.18 -15.10
N PHE A 180 -5.86 -48.69 -15.19
CA PHE A 180 -5.61 -50.08 -15.58
C PHE A 180 -6.14 -51.05 -14.52
N ALA A 181 -5.91 -50.78 -13.23
CA ALA A 181 -6.45 -51.59 -12.13
C ALA A 181 -7.97 -51.66 -12.17
N ARG A 182 -8.65 -50.52 -12.43
CA ARG A 182 -10.11 -50.48 -12.58
C ARG A 182 -10.60 -51.31 -13.76
N LEU A 183 -10.00 -51.14 -14.94
CA LEU A 183 -10.37 -51.90 -16.14
C LEU A 183 -10.12 -53.40 -15.96
N ASN A 184 -9.03 -53.77 -15.30
CA ASN A 184 -8.71 -55.16 -15.03
C ASN A 184 -9.73 -55.78 -14.07
N ALA A 185 -10.13 -55.06 -13.01
CA ALA A 185 -11.19 -55.50 -12.10
C ALA A 185 -12.54 -55.69 -12.82
N GLU A 186 -12.94 -54.73 -13.67
CA GLU A 186 -14.16 -54.82 -14.48
C GLU A 186 -14.14 -56.03 -15.44
N HIS A 187 -13.01 -56.27 -16.10
CA HIS A 187 -12.85 -57.41 -17.02
C HIS A 187 -12.82 -58.75 -16.29
N GLN A 188 -12.17 -58.83 -15.14
CA GLN A 188 -12.17 -60.03 -14.27
C GLN A 188 -13.60 -60.38 -13.84
N GLN A 189 -14.41 -59.38 -13.45
CA GLN A 189 -15.81 -59.58 -13.09
C GLN A 189 -16.66 -60.07 -14.28
N ARG A 190 -16.41 -59.53 -15.48
CA ARG A 190 -17.24 -59.80 -16.67
C ARG A 190 -16.87 -61.09 -17.40
N TYR A 191 -15.59 -61.47 -17.41
CA TYR A 191 -15.07 -62.56 -18.24
C TYR A 191 -14.27 -63.62 -17.46
N GLY A 192 -14.11 -63.45 -16.14
CA GLY A 192 -13.40 -64.41 -15.28
C GLY A 192 -11.88 -64.50 -15.55
N LYS A 193 -11.31 -63.57 -16.31
CA LYS A 193 -9.91 -63.56 -16.73
C LYS A 193 -9.31 -62.15 -16.59
N PRO A 194 -8.02 -62.03 -16.27
CA PRO A 194 -7.37 -60.73 -16.22
C PRO A 194 -7.15 -60.18 -17.63
N ILE A 195 -7.15 -58.85 -17.77
CA ILE A 195 -6.61 -58.19 -18.95
C ILE A 195 -5.09 -58.48 -18.95
N GLY A 196 -4.56 -58.99 -20.06
CA GLY A 196 -3.12 -59.22 -20.20
C GLY A 196 -2.30 -57.95 -19.90
N ARG A 197 -0.99 -58.12 -19.62
CA ARG A 197 -0.11 -56.99 -19.30
C ARG A 197 -0.22 -55.88 -20.33
N ALA A 198 -0.17 -54.64 -19.87
CA ALA A 198 -0.25 -53.51 -20.76
C ALA A 198 0.95 -53.52 -21.73
N VAL A 199 0.71 -53.17 -23.00
CA VAL A 199 1.74 -53.23 -24.07
C VAL A 199 3.00 -52.44 -23.73
N TRP A 200 2.89 -51.38 -22.92
CA TRP A 200 4.04 -50.60 -22.46
C TRP A 200 4.90 -51.30 -21.39
N GLU A 201 4.35 -52.22 -20.59
CA GLU A 201 5.13 -53.07 -19.67
C GLU A 201 5.88 -54.19 -20.40
N MET A 202 5.50 -54.48 -21.66
CA MET A 202 6.23 -55.41 -22.52
C MET A 202 7.34 -54.71 -23.33
N ALA A 203 7.39 -53.38 -23.29
CA ALA A 203 8.32 -52.56 -24.07
C ALA A 203 9.40 -51.87 -23.21
N ALA A 204 9.36 -52.05 -21.89
CA ALA A 204 10.40 -51.65 -20.93
C ALA A 204 11.28 -52.86 -20.60
#